data_AF-A0A4R7DTP5-F1
#
_entry.id   AF-A0A4R7DTP5-F1
#
_cell.length_a   1.000
_cell.length_b   1.000
_cell.length_c   1.000
_cell.angle_alpha   90.00
_cell.angle_beta   90.00
_cell.angle_gamma   90.00
#
_symmetry.space_group_name_H-M   'P 1'
#
loop_
_entity.id
_entity.type
_entity.pdbx_description
1 polymer ?
#
loop_
_entity_poly.entity_id
_entity_poly.type
_entity_poly.pdbx_seq_one_letter_code
_entity_poly.pdbx_strand_id
1 'polypeptide(L)'
;MGFLKEQLNDNYLDELNEIERKIKKIWSNPLLPWFTNHGLSHSEQIISNANQIISYLSKYNNFSLNEDEIFIFLASAYLHDIGMQFLNVDEISIEDLTDNEYEKIRKKHALKSEELILKKRFPVPDDKSMSYSLGLDSLNRGYVQAISTLCSGHSSANYKDVYNRIKENPLIVNNKKIKGDLLLGLLLICDELDISMIRTDERKFSTFNPSSYSYMHHFKHLYVKYIGISGPKIEIVYEFPEKFFSFAVYLYTIVQDKIKIELKRFNSVLEDRNLPKFDNEIQRSTQFNEQLPFPNKEVLKKFKKECEKFEGPTLKNKVQNPAYSPSDDPSYLYSLDLNENDINSINCEFG
;
A
#
# COMPACT_ATOMS: atom_id res chain seq x y z
N MET A 1 -13.24 -9.90 15.88
CA MET A 1 -13.55 -10.28 14.49
C MET A 1 -14.11 -9.02 13.82
N GLY A 2 -13.83 -8.77 12.53
CA GLY A 2 -14.26 -7.52 11.88
C GLY A 2 -15.68 -7.63 11.31
N PHE A 3 -16.42 -6.52 11.29
CA PHE A 3 -17.81 -6.42 10.81
C PHE A 3 -18.09 -7.15 9.48
N LEU A 4 -17.16 -7.10 8.52
CA LEU A 4 -17.29 -7.80 7.24
C LEU A 4 -17.20 -9.32 7.36
N LYS A 5 -16.24 -9.86 8.13
CA LYS A 5 -16.08 -11.31 8.30
C LYS A 5 -17.32 -11.94 8.98
N GLU A 6 -17.95 -11.21 9.90
CA GLU A 6 -19.14 -11.64 10.64
C GLU A 6 -20.41 -11.75 9.77
N GLN A 7 -20.40 -11.19 8.56
CA GLN A 7 -21.51 -11.26 7.62
C GLN A 7 -21.43 -12.46 6.66
N LEU A 8 -20.36 -13.26 6.73
CA LEU A 8 -20.23 -14.46 5.91
C LEU A 8 -20.99 -15.64 6.53
N ASN A 9 -21.63 -16.45 5.69
CA ASN A 9 -22.08 -17.77 6.10
C ASN A 9 -20.90 -18.73 6.38
N ASP A 10 -21.18 -19.84 7.05
CA ASP A 10 -20.16 -20.81 7.48
C ASP A 10 -19.30 -21.34 6.33
N ASN A 11 -19.90 -21.59 5.15
CA ASN A 11 -19.15 -22.09 4.00
C ASN A 11 -18.12 -21.06 3.49
N TYR A 12 -18.49 -19.79 3.37
CA TYR A 12 -17.53 -18.75 2.97
C TYR A 12 -16.49 -18.50 4.04
N LEU A 13 -16.86 -18.61 5.32
CA LEU A 13 -15.92 -18.45 6.41
C LEU A 13 -14.87 -19.57 6.40
N ASP A 14 -15.27 -20.81 6.18
CA ASP A 14 -14.37 -21.96 6.06
C ASP A 14 -13.40 -21.81 4.87
N GLU A 15 -13.91 -21.43 3.70
CA GLU A 15 -13.09 -21.16 2.51
C GLU A 15 -12.10 -20.01 2.75
N LEU A 16 -12.56 -18.92 3.39
CA LEU A 16 -11.69 -17.79 3.71
C LEU A 16 -10.61 -18.16 4.73
N ASN A 17 -10.95 -18.96 5.74
CA ASN A 17 -10.01 -19.46 6.74
C ASN A 17 -8.95 -20.36 6.09
N GLU A 18 -9.32 -21.16 5.09
CA GLU A 18 -8.35 -21.95 4.34
C GLU A 18 -7.39 -21.06 3.55
N ILE A 19 -7.89 -20.04 2.84
CA ILE A 19 -7.05 -19.04 2.15
C ILE A 19 -6.10 -18.38 3.16
N GLU A 20 -6.62 -17.86 4.27
CA GLU A 20 -5.85 -17.20 5.32
C GLU A 20 -4.71 -18.09 5.83
N ARG A 21 -5.02 -19.37 6.11
CA ARG A 21 -4.04 -20.35 6.59
C ARG A 21 -2.95 -20.64 5.55
N LYS A 22 -3.30 -20.78 4.27
CA LYS A 22 -2.32 -20.97 3.20
C LYS A 22 -1.42 -19.75 3.05
N ILE A 23 -2.01 -18.56 3.07
CA ILE A 23 -1.31 -17.29 2.92
C ILE A 23 -0.37 -17.03 4.09
N LYS A 24 -0.81 -17.31 5.32
CA LYS A 24 0.05 -17.28 6.52
C LYS A 24 1.27 -18.18 6.37
N LYS A 25 1.12 -19.37 5.79
CA LYS A 25 2.24 -20.28 5.52
C LYS A 25 3.22 -19.69 4.50
N ILE A 26 2.72 -19.14 3.39
CA ILE A 26 3.58 -18.53 2.36
C ILE A 26 4.37 -17.35 2.94
N TRP A 27 3.70 -16.45 3.67
CA TRP A 27 4.34 -15.29 4.28
C TRP A 27 5.15 -15.58 5.55
N SER A 28 5.15 -16.82 6.04
CA SER A 28 6.02 -17.21 7.16
C SER A 28 7.51 -17.24 6.78
N ASN A 29 7.81 -17.33 5.48
CA ASN A 29 9.16 -17.22 4.94
C ASN A 29 9.19 -16.14 3.83
N PRO A 30 9.15 -14.84 4.19
CA PRO A 30 9.13 -13.78 3.21
C PRO A 30 10.44 -13.74 2.45
N LEU A 31 10.40 -13.83 1.12
CA LEU A 31 11.60 -13.78 0.29
C LEU A 31 12.24 -12.38 0.17
N LEU A 32 11.54 -11.33 0.63
CA LEU A 32 12.03 -9.94 0.69
C LEU A 32 11.91 -9.39 2.12
N PRO A 33 12.61 -9.97 3.11
CA PRO A 33 12.47 -9.61 4.53
C PRO A 33 12.97 -8.20 4.86
N TRP A 34 13.82 -7.62 4.01
CA TRP A 34 14.32 -6.25 4.11
C TRP A 34 13.43 -5.21 3.39
N PHE A 35 12.18 -5.55 3.14
CA PHE A 35 11.19 -4.60 2.64
C PHE A 35 10.07 -4.42 3.68
N THR A 36 8.95 -3.79 3.33
CA THR A 36 7.83 -3.63 4.27
C THR A 36 7.11 -4.96 4.50
N ASN A 37 6.51 -5.12 5.67
CA ASN A 37 5.75 -6.32 6.01
C ASN A 37 4.49 -6.46 5.15
N HIS A 38 4.43 -7.47 4.28
CA HIS A 38 3.25 -7.83 3.47
C HIS A 38 2.53 -9.10 3.97
N GLY A 39 2.85 -9.53 5.20
CA GLY A 39 2.27 -10.72 5.82
C GLY A 39 0.84 -10.51 6.32
N LEU A 40 0.36 -11.44 7.14
CA LEU A 40 -1.05 -11.49 7.55
C LEU A 40 -1.56 -10.19 8.19
N SER A 41 -0.74 -9.52 9.00
CA SER A 41 -1.10 -8.27 9.67
C SER A 41 -1.44 -7.13 8.70
N HIS A 42 -0.82 -7.12 7.51
CA HIS A 42 -1.16 -6.16 6.47
C HIS A 42 -2.57 -6.38 5.93
N SER A 43 -2.88 -7.62 5.55
CA SER A 43 -4.21 -7.97 5.07
C SER A 43 -5.28 -7.67 6.13
N GLU A 44 -4.98 -7.91 7.41
CA GLU A 44 -5.87 -7.55 8.52
C GLU A 44 -6.08 -6.03 8.63
N GLN A 45 -5.04 -5.23 8.42
CA GLN A 45 -5.17 -3.77 8.42
C GLN A 45 -5.97 -3.26 7.21
N ILE A 46 -5.78 -3.83 6.01
CA ILE A 46 -6.63 -3.55 4.83
C ILE A 46 -8.10 -3.85 5.15
N ILE A 47 -8.37 -5.00 5.77
CA ILE A 47 -9.73 -5.40 6.16
C ILE A 47 -10.29 -4.43 7.22
N SER A 48 -9.46 -3.97 8.16
CA SER A 48 -9.83 -2.96 9.15
C SER A 48 -10.20 -1.61 8.51
N ASN A 49 -9.39 -1.14 7.55
CA ASN A 49 -9.67 0.06 6.77
C ASN A 49 -10.99 -0.08 6.00
N ALA A 50 -11.22 -1.24 5.38
CA ALA A 50 -12.45 -1.54 4.67
C ALA A 50 -13.67 -1.55 5.60
N ASN A 51 -13.57 -2.11 6.81
CA ASN A 51 -14.65 -2.07 7.79
C ASN A 51 -15.05 -0.62 8.13
N GLN A 52 -14.09 0.28 8.33
CA GLN A 52 -14.35 1.68 8.62
C GLN A 52 -15.04 2.38 7.45
N ILE A 53 -14.56 2.17 6.22
CA ILE A 53 -15.15 2.74 5.00
C ILE A 53 -16.57 2.21 4.79
N ILE A 54 -16.78 0.89 4.85
CA ILE A 54 -18.10 0.27 4.63
C ILE A 54 -19.08 0.68 5.74
N SER A 55 -18.63 0.79 7.00
CA SER A 55 -19.48 1.27 8.11
C SER A 55 -19.92 2.73 7.92
N TYR A 56 -19.07 3.57 7.33
CA TYR A 56 -19.48 4.92 6.93
C TYR A 56 -20.51 4.87 5.80
N LEU A 57 -20.23 4.13 4.73
CA LEU A 57 -21.11 4.03 3.56
C LEU A 57 -22.48 3.41 3.88
N SER A 58 -22.55 2.43 4.79
CA SER A 58 -23.79 1.73 5.14
C SER A 58 -24.82 2.61 5.85
N LYS A 59 -24.39 3.78 6.36
CA LYS A 59 -25.29 4.79 6.92
C LYS A 59 -26.11 5.52 5.85
N TYR A 60 -25.79 5.32 4.57
CA TYR A 60 -26.39 6.00 3.43
C TYR A 60 -27.10 5.02 2.51
N ASN A 61 -28.35 5.35 2.16
CA ASN A 61 -29.15 4.62 1.16
C ASN A 61 -29.24 3.09 1.39
N ASN A 62 -29.17 2.64 2.65
CA ASN A 62 -29.12 1.21 3.01
C ASN A 62 -28.05 0.43 2.24
N PHE A 63 -26.94 1.08 1.91
CA PHE A 63 -25.85 0.46 1.16
C PHE A 63 -25.30 -0.74 1.93
N SER A 64 -25.15 -1.86 1.23
CA SER A 64 -24.51 -3.07 1.75
C SER A 64 -23.81 -3.83 0.62
N LEU A 65 -22.77 -4.55 1.00
CA LEU A 65 -22.18 -5.60 0.17
C LEU A 65 -22.94 -6.90 0.46
N ASN A 66 -23.16 -7.72 -0.57
CA ASN A 66 -23.67 -9.07 -0.36
C ASN A 66 -22.54 -10.04 0.04
N GLU A 67 -22.90 -11.23 0.51
CA GLU A 67 -21.91 -12.23 0.97
C GLU A 67 -20.87 -12.60 -0.11
N ASP A 68 -21.28 -12.71 -1.39
CA ASP A 68 -20.36 -12.96 -2.50
C ASP A 68 -19.31 -11.84 -2.61
N GLU A 69 -19.74 -10.58 -2.56
CA GLU A 69 -18.89 -9.40 -2.64
C GLU A 69 -17.94 -9.27 -1.44
N ILE A 70 -18.45 -9.56 -0.24
CA ILE A 70 -17.65 -9.58 0.99
C ILE A 70 -16.57 -10.66 0.89
N PHE A 71 -16.95 -11.89 0.53
CA PHE A 71 -16.00 -13.00 0.39
C PHE A 71 -14.91 -12.67 -0.66
N ILE A 72 -15.30 -12.19 -1.84
CA ILE A 72 -14.37 -11.81 -2.91
C ILE A 72 -13.40 -10.74 -2.42
N PHE A 73 -13.88 -9.71 -1.73
CA PHE A 73 -13.04 -8.64 -1.19
C PHE A 73 -12.03 -9.18 -0.16
N LEU A 74 -12.50 -9.95 0.83
CA LEU A 74 -11.66 -10.48 1.90
C LEU A 74 -10.59 -11.43 1.35
N ALA A 75 -10.96 -12.34 0.44
CA ALA A 75 -10.01 -13.21 -0.23
C ALA A 75 -8.97 -12.40 -1.03
N SER A 76 -9.41 -11.34 -1.73
CA SER A 76 -8.51 -10.46 -2.48
C SER A 76 -7.54 -9.71 -1.55
N ALA A 77 -7.99 -9.25 -0.37
CA ALA A 77 -7.13 -8.61 0.62
C ALA A 77 -5.99 -9.54 1.11
N TYR A 78 -6.25 -10.85 1.24
CA TYR A 78 -5.20 -11.83 1.58
C TYR A 78 -4.26 -12.16 0.42
N LEU A 79 -4.74 -12.06 -0.82
CA LEU A 79 -4.02 -12.54 -2.00
C LEU A 79 -3.37 -11.45 -2.85
N HIS A 80 -3.73 -10.17 -2.66
CA HIS A 80 -3.38 -9.08 -3.58
C HIS A 80 -1.87 -8.96 -3.85
N ASP A 81 -1.06 -9.15 -2.81
CA ASP A 81 0.39 -9.00 -2.86
C ASP A 81 1.18 -10.30 -2.96
N ILE A 82 0.52 -11.45 -3.18
CA ILE A 82 1.23 -12.73 -3.27
C ILE A 82 2.29 -12.76 -4.40
N GLY A 83 2.09 -11.96 -5.45
CA GLY A 83 3.07 -11.78 -6.52
C GLY A 83 4.39 -11.14 -6.05
N MET A 84 4.42 -10.46 -4.91
CA MET A 84 5.67 -9.94 -4.32
C MET A 84 6.59 -11.07 -3.82
N GLN A 85 6.04 -12.27 -3.57
CA GLN A 85 6.84 -13.47 -3.23
C GLN A 85 7.34 -14.20 -4.47
N PHE A 86 7.02 -13.74 -5.69
CA PHE A 86 7.54 -14.35 -6.91
C PHE A 86 8.76 -13.57 -7.42
N LEU A 87 9.95 -13.99 -6.99
CA LEU A 87 11.20 -13.29 -7.26
C LEU A 87 11.91 -13.70 -8.56
N ASN A 88 11.31 -14.58 -9.37
CA ASN A 88 11.91 -14.98 -10.63
C ASN A 88 11.82 -13.83 -11.65
N VAL A 89 12.85 -12.97 -11.65
CA VAL A 89 13.11 -11.93 -12.65
C VAL A 89 14.31 -12.36 -13.46
N ASP A 90 14.09 -12.71 -14.73
CA ASP A 90 15.16 -12.95 -15.70
C ASP A 90 16.26 -13.92 -15.19
N GLU A 91 15.88 -14.92 -14.38
CA GLU A 91 16.77 -15.92 -13.75
C GLU A 91 17.86 -15.36 -12.81
N ILE A 92 17.69 -14.12 -12.34
CA ILE A 92 18.60 -13.47 -11.39
C ILE A 92 18.37 -14.06 -9.99
N SER A 93 19.46 -14.36 -9.28
CA SER A 93 19.40 -14.82 -7.90
C SER A 93 18.85 -13.71 -6.99
N ILE A 94 18.26 -14.06 -5.84
CA ILE A 94 17.71 -13.07 -4.92
C ILE A 94 18.84 -12.17 -4.39
N GLU A 95 20.03 -12.73 -4.23
CA GLU A 95 21.24 -12.08 -3.74
C GLU A 95 21.79 -11.03 -4.73
N ASP A 96 21.49 -11.18 -6.03
CA ASP A 96 21.98 -10.32 -7.10
C ASP A 96 20.96 -9.24 -7.55
N LEU A 97 19.79 -9.16 -6.91
CA LEU A 97 18.77 -8.17 -7.26
C LEU A 97 19.27 -6.74 -6.96
N THR A 98 19.29 -5.87 -7.98
CA THR A 98 19.58 -4.44 -7.81
C THR A 98 18.30 -3.63 -7.58
N ASP A 99 18.44 -2.34 -7.28
CA ASP A 99 17.32 -1.39 -7.19
C ASP A 99 16.35 -1.49 -8.38
N ASN A 100 16.88 -1.68 -9.59
CA ASN A 100 16.06 -1.75 -10.80
C ASN A 100 15.25 -3.05 -10.87
N GLU A 101 15.82 -4.19 -10.49
CA GLU A 101 15.08 -5.46 -10.43
C GLU A 101 14.00 -5.43 -9.36
N TYR A 102 14.25 -4.86 -8.19
CA TYR A 102 13.22 -4.66 -7.16
C TYR A 102 12.07 -3.80 -7.67
N GLU A 103 12.38 -2.70 -8.37
CA GLU A 103 11.35 -1.86 -8.98
C GLU A 103 10.56 -2.62 -10.05
N LYS A 104 11.20 -3.50 -10.84
CA LYS A 104 10.50 -4.38 -11.80
C LYS A 104 9.55 -5.34 -11.09
N ILE A 105 9.98 -6.01 -10.00
CA ILE A 105 9.13 -6.90 -9.19
C ILE A 105 7.92 -6.13 -8.68
N ARG A 106 8.17 -4.99 -8.04
CA ARG A 106 7.11 -4.12 -7.51
C ARG A 106 6.21 -3.56 -8.61
N LYS A 107 6.66 -3.36 -9.83
CA LYS A 107 5.77 -2.93 -10.93
C LYS A 107 4.90 -4.07 -11.47
N LYS A 108 5.38 -5.31 -11.41
CA LYS A 108 4.72 -6.49 -11.99
C LYS A 108 3.95 -7.34 -10.97
N HIS A 109 4.11 -7.12 -9.67
CA HIS A 109 3.56 -8.00 -8.63
C HIS A 109 2.05 -8.22 -8.77
N ALA A 110 1.26 -7.17 -9.04
CA ALA A 110 -0.19 -7.31 -9.19
C ALA A 110 -0.59 -8.25 -10.34
N LEU A 111 0.08 -8.16 -11.51
CA LEU A 111 -0.14 -9.09 -12.63
C LEU A 111 0.32 -10.50 -12.28
N LYS A 112 1.40 -10.63 -11.50
CA LYS A 112 1.89 -11.92 -11.05
C LYS A 112 0.94 -12.55 -10.01
N SER A 113 0.33 -11.77 -9.13
CA SER A 113 -0.73 -12.23 -8.23
C SER A 113 -1.91 -12.79 -9.04
N GLU A 114 -2.36 -12.09 -10.09
CA GLU A 114 -3.40 -12.59 -11.00
C GLU A 114 -3.05 -13.96 -11.58
N GLU A 115 -1.83 -14.11 -12.11
CA GLU A 115 -1.34 -15.38 -12.68
C GLU A 115 -1.38 -16.53 -11.67
N LEU A 116 -0.88 -16.29 -10.45
CA LEU A 116 -0.81 -17.29 -9.38
C LEU A 116 -2.21 -17.70 -8.90
N ILE A 117 -3.13 -16.73 -8.78
CA ILE A 117 -4.52 -16.95 -8.37
C ILE A 117 -5.28 -17.75 -9.44
N LEU A 118 -5.12 -17.42 -10.72
CA LEU A 118 -5.73 -18.18 -11.83
C LEU A 118 -5.22 -19.62 -11.87
N LYS A 119 -3.94 -19.83 -11.57
CA LYS A 119 -3.35 -21.17 -11.42
C LYS A 119 -3.74 -21.87 -10.12
N LYS A 120 -4.31 -21.13 -9.15
CA LYS A 120 -4.62 -21.58 -7.77
C LYS A 120 -3.40 -22.12 -7.01
N ARG A 121 -2.19 -21.78 -7.45
CA ARG A 121 -0.94 -22.41 -7.01
C ARG A 121 0.18 -21.38 -6.85
N PHE A 122 0.97 -21.56 -5.80
CA PHE A 122 2.20 -20.81 -5.55
C PHE A 122 3.40 -21.75 -5.68
N PRO A 123 4.36 -21.50 -6.59
CA PRO A 123 5.52 -22.37 -6.75
C PRO A 123 6.39 -22.37 -5.49
N VAL A 124 6.95 -23.53 -5.13
CA VAL A 124 7.93 -23.58 -4.04
C VAL A 124 9.26 -23.01 -4.55
N PRO A 125 9.87 -22.03 -3.86
CA PRO A 125 11.10 -21.38 -4.33
C PRO A 125 12.23 -22.37 -4.64
N ASP A 126 12.43 -23.35 -3.76
CA ASP A 126 13.55 -24.31 -3.86
C ASP A 126 13.22 -25.58 -4.68
N ASP A 127 11.96 -25.75 -5.09
CA ASP A 127 11.53 -26.91 -5.89
C ASP A 127 10.45 -26.49 -6.89
N LYS A 128 10.89 -26.23 -8.13
CA LYS A 128 10.01 -25.82 -9.24
C LYS A 128 9.01 -26.91 -9.65
N SER A 129 9.20 -28.16 -9.23
CA SER A 129 8.24 -29.25 -9.47
C SER A 129 7.08 -29.25 -8.46
N MET A 130 7.24 -28.52 -7.35
CA MET A 130 6.24 -28.42 -6.29
C MET A 130 5.53 -27.05 -6.29
N SER A 131 4.28 -27.06 -5.83
CA SER A 131 3.54 -25.84 -5.56
C SER A 131 2.61 -25.98 -4.36
N TYR A 132 2.45 -24.90 -3.61
CA TYR A 132 1.45 -24.78 -2.57
C TYR A 132 0.10 -24.41 -3.18
N SER A 133 -0.98 -25.02 -2.69
CA SER A 133 -2.34 -24.53 -2.96
C SER A 133 -2.56 -23.17 -2.28
N LEU A 134 -3.32 -22.31 -2.95
CA LEU A 134 -3.78 -21.02 -2.42
C LEU A 134 -5.10 -21.10 -1.62
N GLY A 135 -5.65 -22.30 -1.43
CA GLY A 135 -6.96 -22.47 -0.77
C GLY A 135 -8.13 -22.09 -1.68
N LEU A 136 -7.94 -22.13 -3.00
CA LEU A 136 -8.94 -21.74 -4.00
C LEU A 136 -9.50 -22.95 -4.78
N ASP A 137 -9.15 -24.18 -4.37
CA ASP A 137 -9.38 -25.41 -5.13
C ASP A 137 -10.87 -25.69 -5.37
N SER A 138 -11.67 -25.59 -4.31
CA SER A 138 -13.13 -25.77 -4.28
C SER A 138 -13.91 -24.63 -4.93
N LEU A 139 -13.31 -23.43 -5.06
CA LEU A 139 -13.99 -22.29 -5.63
C LEU A 139 -14.26 -22.45 -7.12
N ASN A 140 -15.49 -22.10 -7.53
CA ASN A 140 -15.86 -22.03 -8.93
C ASN A 140 -15.06 -20.93 -9.67
N ARG A 141 -15.03 -21.04 -11.00
CA ARG A 141 -14.24 -20.14 -11.86
C ARG A 141 -14.61 -18.66 -11.70
N GLY A 142 -15.87 -18.35 -11.42
CA GLY A 142 -16.35 -16.97 -11.23
C GLY A 142 -15.66 -16.28 -10.06
N TYR A 143 -15.58 -16.92 -8.90
CA TYR A 143 -14.85 -16.36 -7.74
C TYR A 143 -13.38 -16.18 -8.03
N VAL A 144 -12.73 -17.20 -8.60
CA VAL A 144 -11.29 -17.16 -8.90
C VAL A 144 -10.99 -16.00 -9.86
N GLN A 145 -11.82 -15.82 -10.89
CA GLN A 145 -11.69 -14.72 -11.84
C GLN A 145 -11.96 -13.36 -11.20
N ALA A 146 -12.95 -13.24 -10.32
CA ALA A 146 -13.23 -12.00 -9.62
C ALA A 146 -12.05 -11.61 -8.70
N ILE A 147 -11.58 -12.55 -7.87
CA ILE A 147 -10.44 -12.35 -6.96
C ILE A 147 -9.18 -12.00 -7.75
N SER A 148 -8.85 -12.76 -8.80
CA SER A 148 -7.66 -12.50 -9.61
C SER A 148 -7.71 -11.12 -10.27
N THR A 149 -8.89 -10.70 -10.75
CA THR A 149 -9.11 -9.39 -11.37
C THR A 149 -8.94 -8.26 -10.37
N LEU A 150 -9.44 -8.39 -9.14
CA LEU A 150 -9.23 -7.36 -8.11
C LEU A 150 -7.75 -7.27 -7.74
N CYS A 151 -7.09 -8.41 -7.53
CA CYS A 151 -5.65 -8.46 -7.24
C CYS A 151 -4.80 -7.92 -8.40
N SER A 152 -5.21 -8.05 -9.66
CA SER A 152 -4.45 -7.50 -10.78
C SER A 152 -4.51 -5.96 -10.85
N GLY A 153 -5.63 -5.38 -10.42
CA GLY A 153 -5.91 -3.95 -10.53
C GLY A 153 -5.63 -3.14 -9.27
N HIS A 154 -5.28 -3.77 -8.15
CA HIS A 154 -5.02 -3.05 -6.88
C HIS A 154 -3.80 -2.12 -6.96
N SER A 155 -2.93 -2.28 -7.97
CA SER A 155 -1.81 -1.38 -8.19
C SER A 155 -2.22 -0.18 -9.04
N SER A 156 -1.66 0.98 -8.74
CA SER A 156 -1.97 2.23 -9.45
C SER A 156 -1.58 2.22 -10.93
N ALA A 157 -0.64 1.35 -11.31
CA ALA A 157 -0.23 1.16 -12.69
C ALA A 157 -1.29 0.43 -13.52
N ASN A 158 -1.98 -0.54 -12.90
CA ASN A 158 -2.95 -1.39 -13.58
C ASN A 158 -4.41 -0.97 -13.35
N TYR A 159 -4.67 -0.15 -12.33
CA TYR A 159 -6.01 0.20 -11.89
C TYR A 159 -6.92 0.64 -13.03
N LYS A 160 -6.46 1.59 -13.87
CA LYS A 160 -7.27 2.17 -14.95
C LYS A 160 -7.69 1.11 -15.97
N ASP A 161 -6.77 0.25 -16.38
CA ASP A 161 -7.03 -0.76 -17.40
C ASP A 161 -7.98 -1.83 -16.87
N VAL A 162 -7.77 -2.26 -15.62
CA VAL A 162 -8.63 -3.25 -14.97
C VAL A 162 -10.02 -2.67 -14.67
N TYR A 163 -10.11 -1.41 -14.23
CA TYR A 163 -11.36 -0.70 -14.01
C TYR A 163 -12.20 -0.64 -15.30
N ASN A 164 -11.59 -0.24 -16.41
CA ASN A 164 -12.25 -0.21 -17.72
C ASN A 164 -12.70 -1.61 -18.14
N ARG A 165 -11.84 -2.62 -17.97
CA ARG A 165 -12.18 -4.03 -18.25
C ARG A 165 -13.40 -4.50 -17.46
N ILE A 166 -13.53 -4.13 -16.18
CA ILE A 166 -14.70 -4.47 -15.35
C ILE A 166 -15.96 -3.72 -15.81
N LYS A 167 -15.83 -2.46 -16.24
CA LYS A 167 -16.98 -1.69 -16.76
C LYS A 167 -17.50 -2.28 -18.08
N GLU A 168 -16.60 -2.67 -18.98
CA GLU A 168 -16.94 -3.29 -20.26
C GLU A 168 -17.46 -4.72 -20.08
N ASN A 169 -16.81 -5.51 -19.21
CA ASN A 169 -17.14 -6.90 -18.94
C ASN A 169 -17.35 -7.11 -17.43
N PRO A 170 -18.57 -6.90 -16.92
CA PRO A 170 -18.84 -7.04 -15.50
C PRO A 170 -18.51 -8.42 -14.95
N LEU A 171 -17.97 -8.43 -13.73
CA LEU A 171 -17.72 -9.67 -13.00
C LEU A 171 -19.05 -10.34 -12.63
N ILE A 172 -19.19 -11.62 -13.00
CA ILE A 172 -20.36 -12.45 -12.71
C ILE A 172 -19.94 -13.64 -11.84
N VAL A 173 -20.64 -13.83 -10.73
CA VAL A 173 -20.45 -14.97 -9.83
C VAL A 173 -21.83 -15.52 -9.48
N ASN A 174 -22.01 -16.84 -9.60
CA ASN A 174 -23.30 -17.51 -9.37
C ASN A 174 -24.48 -16.81 -10.10
N ASN A 175 -24.27 -16.42 -11.36
CA ASN A 175 -25.22 -15.68 -12.19
C ASN A 175 -25.64 -14.30 -11.65
N LYS A 176 -24.91 -13.75 -10.67
CA LYS A 176 -25.12 -12.41 -10.13
C LYS A 176 -23.99 -11.48 -10.54
N LYS A 177 -24.35 -10.24 -10.89
CA LYS A 177 -23.38 -9.18 -11.15
C LYS A 177 -22.78 -8.69 -9.84
N ILE A 178 -21.46 -8.69 -9.77
CA ILE A 178 -20.69 -8.19 -8.62
C ILE A 178 -20.39 -6.69 -8.82
N LYS A 179 -20.37 -5.93 -7.72
CA LYS A 179 -19.90 -4.52 -7.70
C LYS A 179 -18.37 -4.43 -7.86
N GLY A 180 -17.81 -5.04 -8.90
CA GLY A 180 -16.36 -5.22 -9.08
C GLY A 180 -15.56 -3.91 -9.11
N ASP A 181 -16.10 -2.86 -9.71
CA ASP A 181 -15.48 -1.52 -9.75
C ASP A 181 -15.37 -0.90 -8.34
N LEU A 182 -16.41 -1.07 -7.52
CA LEU A 182 -16.42 -0.64 -6.12
C LEU A 182 -15.43 -1.44 -5.28
N LEU A 183 -15.40 -2.77 -5.43
CA LEU A 183 -14.47 -3.62 -4.69
C LEU A 183 -13.01 -3.34 -5.08
N LEU A 184 -12.76 -3.06 -6.36
CA LEU A 184 -11.44 -2.68 -6.85
C LEU A 184 -10.98 -1.34 -6.25
N GLY A 185 -11.84 -0.31 -6.30
CA GLY A 185 -11.55 0.99 -5.71
C GLY A 185 -11.36 0.91 -4.18
N LEU A 186 -12.15 0.06 -3.52
CA LEU A 186 -12.04 -0.18 -2.08
C LEU A 186 -10.70 -0.85 -1.73
N LEU A 187 -10.29 -1.88 -2.46
CA LEU A 187 -9.02 -2.57 -2.21
C LEU A 187 -7.83 -1.62 -2.41
N LEU A 188 -7.83 -0.86 -3.50
CA LEU A 188 -6.81 0.14 -3.82
C LEU A 188 -6.66 1.18 -2.70
N ILE A 189 -7.76 1.79 -2.22
CA ILE A 189 -7.66 2.81 -1.18
C ILE A 189 -7.32 2.21 0.19
N CYS A 190 -7.82 1.01 0.51
CA CYS A 190 -7.52 0.36 1.78
C CYS A 190 -6.04 -0.04 1.89
N ASP A 191 -5.44 -0.49 0.79
CA ASP A 191 -4.00 -0.77 0.68
C ASP A 191 -3.17 0.51 0.82
N GLU A 192 -3.53 1.57 0.10
CA GLU A 192 -2.80 2.84 0.18
C GLU A 192 -2.87 3.50 1.57
N LEU A 193 -3.96 3.26 2.33
CA LEU A 193 -4.10 3.72 3.70
C LEU A 193 -3.34 2.86 4.73
N ASP A 194 -2.82 1.69 4.36
CA ASP A 194 -1.93 0.89 5.22
C ASP A 194 -0.45 1.31 5.07
N ILE A 195 -0.22 2.59 5.31
CA ILE A 195 1.11 3.20 5.25
C ILE A 195 1.49 3.74 6.62
N SER A 196 1.62 2.85 7.61
CA SER A 196 2.03 3.19 8.98
C SER A 196 3.31 2.48 9.42
N MET A 197 3.89 2.91 10.54
CA MET A 197 5.10 2.34 11.15
C MET A 197 4.94 0.89 11.59
N ILE A 198 3.72 0.38 11.75
CA ILE A 198 3.45 -1.03 12.07
C ILE A 198 3.96 -1.96 10.94
N ARG A 199 4.16 -1.40 9.74
CA ARG A 199 4.70 -2.10 8.56
C ARG A 199 6.22 -2.28 8.61
N THR A 200 6.92 -1.65 9.56
CA THR A 200 8.38 -1.71 9.68
C THR A 200 8.81 -2.61 10.84
N ASP A 201 9.93 -3.31 10.64
CA ASP A 201 10.61 -4.11 11.66
C ASP A 201 12.09 -3.77 11.58
N GLU A 202 12.55 -2.78 12.36
CA GLU A 202 13.94 -2.29 12.33
C GLU A 202 14.96 -3.38 12.63
N ARG A 203 14.61 -4.34 13.51
CA ARG A 203 15.51 -5.43 13.87
C ARG A 203 15.75 -6.33 12.67
N LYS A 204 14.70 -6.76 11.97
CA LYS A 204 14.87 -7.53 10.74
C LYS A 204 15.53 -6.69 9.66
N PHE A 205 15.09 -5.45 9.47
CA PHE A 205 15.58 -4.59 8.41
C PHE A 205 17.10 -4.33 8.50
N SER A 206 17.62 -4.10 9.72
CA SER A 206 19.05 -3.87 9.97
C SER A 206 19.93 -5.13 9.87
N THR A 207 19.34 -6.33 9.91
CA THR A 207 20.11 -7.57 9.67
C THR A 207 20.51 -7.77 8.22
N PHE A 208 19.88 -7.04 7.30
CA PHE A 208 20.21 -7.04 5.88
C PHE A 208 20.99 -5.77 5.52
N ASN A 209 21.65 -5.75 4.35
CA ASN A 209 22.23 -4.54 3.77
C ASN A 209 21.33 -4.00 2.64
N PRO A 210 20.11 -3.50 2.95
CA PRO A 210 19.18 -3.09 1.92
C PRO A 210 19.68 -1.87 1.17
N SER A 211 19.22 -1.75 -0.07
CA SER A 211 19.53 -0.59 -0.89
C SER A 211 18.91 0.70 -0.36
N SER A 212 19.43 1.84 -0.82
CA SER A 212 18.88 3.17 -0.46
C SER A 212 17.41 3.32 -0.86
N TYR A 213 16.96 2.66 -1.93
CA TYR A 213 15.56 2.62 -2.34
C TYR A 213 14.69 1.87 -1.31
N SER A 214 15.14 0.71 -0.85
CA SER A 214 14.45 -0.06 0.19
C SER A 214 14.40 0.70 1.51
N TYR A 215 15.49 1.37 1.91
CA TYR A 215 15.52 2.27 3.06
C TYR A 215 14.51 3.42 2.92
N MET A 216 14.41 4.07 1.76
CA MET A 216 13.42 5.13 1.57
C MET A 216 11.99 4.61 1.77
N HIS A 217 11.67 3.41 1.26
CA HIS A 217 10.38 2.79 1.53
C HIS A 217 10.18 2.49 3.01
N HIS A 218 11.20 1.98 3.71
CA HIS A 218 11.14 1.77 5.14
C HIS A 218 10.84 3.06 5.90
N PHE A 219 11.62 4.14 5.68
CA PHE A 219 11.40 5.44 6.32
C PHE A 219 10.04 6.04 6.00
N LYS A 220 9.53 5.85 4.77
CA LYS A 220 8.18 6.28 4.38
C LYS A 220 7.10 5.71 5.30
N HIS A 221 7.22 4.44 5.69
CA HIS A 221 6.30 3.80 6.63
C HIS A 221 6.64 4.17 8.08
N LEU A 222 7.92 4.11 8.47
CA LEU A 222 8.37 4.39 9.83
C LEU A 222 7.92 5.77 10.32
N TYR A 223 7.91 6.77 9.44
CA TYR A 223 7.57 8.14 9.78
C TYR A 223 6.08 8.47 9.76
N VAL A 224 5.23 7.48 9.46
CA VAL A 224 3.79 7.61 9.61
C VAL A 224 3.36 6.82 10.84
N LYS A 225 3.09 7.52 11.93
CA LYS A 225 2.68 6.91 13.19
C LYS A 225 1.30 6.26 13.10
N TYR A 226 0.37 6.97 12.47
CA TYR A 226 -1.03 6.56 12.44
C TYR A 226 -1.77 7.15 11.24
N ILE A 227 -2.73 6.37 10.74
CA ILE A 227 -3.73 6.81 9.77
C ILE A 227 -5.11 6.45 10.33
N GLY A 228 -6.00 7.45 10.38
CA GLY A 228 -7.35 7.31 10.87
C GLY A 228 -8.39 7.59 9.81
N ILE A 229 -9.50 6.83 9.85
CA ILE A 229 -10.68 7.07 9.01
C ILE A 229 -11.85 7.37 9.94
N SER A 230 -12.39 8.58 9.88
CA SER A 230 -13.54 8.99 10.69
C SER A 230 -14.63 9.61 9.83
N GLY A 231 -15.57 8.78 9.39
CA GLY A 231 -16.58 9.18 8.40
C GLY A 231 -15.90 9.51 7.07
N PRO A 232 -16.15 10.69 6.46
CA PRO A 232 -15.49 11.08 5.22
C PRO A 232 -14.04 11.55 5.40
N LYS A 233 -13.57 11.75 6.64
CA LYS A 233 -12.27 12.37 6.93
C LYS A 233 -11.17 11.34 7.07
N ILE A 234 -10.01 11.65 6.50
CA ILE A 234 -8.76 10.91 6.66
C ILE A 234 -7.78 11.78 7.45
N GLU A 235 -7.23 11.21 8.51
CA GLU A 235 -6.19 11.83 9.34
C GLU A 235 -4.87 11.06 9.20
N ILE A 236 -3.75 11.77 9.13
CA ILE A 236 -2.41 11.19 9.18
C ILE A 236 -1.60 11.90 10.27
N VAL A 237 -1.05 11.11 11.18
CA VAL A 237 -0.10 11.57 12.20
C VAL A 237 1.30 11.13 11.78
N TYR A 238 2.17 12.10 11.55
CA TYR A 238 3.58 11.85 11.26
C TYR A 238 4.41 11.93 12.53
N GLU A 239 5.45 11.09 12.62
CA GLU A 239 6.42 11.12 13.73
C GLU A 239 7.82 10.89 13.18
N PHE A 240 8.73 11.84 13.37
CA PHE A 240 10.11 11.76 12.89
C PHE A 240 11.04 12.67 13.72
N PRO A 241 12.37 12.53 13.64
CA PRO A 241 13.30 13.44 14.32
C PRO A 241 13.15 14.87 13.80
N GLU A 242 13.27 15.88 14.67
CA GLU A 242 13.12 17.30 14.34
C GLU A 242 14.00 17.74 13.18
N LYS A 243 15.24 17.24 13.13
CA LYS A 243 16.16 17.44 12.00
C LYS A 243 15.65 16.98 10.63
N PHE A 244 14.63 16.10 10.58
CA PHE A 244 14.00 15.67 9.33
C PHE A 244 12.94 16.68 8.83
N PHE A 245 12.55 17.65 9.65
CA PHE A 245 11.47 18.59 9.32
C PHE A 245 11.72 19.36 8.01
N SER A 246 12.96 19.73 7.72
CA SER A 246 13.35 20.39 6.46
C SER A 246 13.12 19.50 5.20
N PHE A 247 13.05 18.18 5.38
CA PHE A 247 12.78 17.20 4.33
C PHE A 247 11.33 16.68 4.33
N ALA A 248 10.54 17.03 5.35
CA ALA A 248 9.21 16.47 5.56
C ALA A 248 8.24 16.74 4.40
N VAL A 249 8.45 17.82 3.63
CA VAL A 249 7.67 18.11 2.42
C VAL A 249 7.70 16.96 1.41
N TYR A 250 8.85 16.28 1.27
CA TYR A 250 8.97 15.14 0.36
C TYR A 250 8.12 13.97 0.84
N LEU A 251 8.19 13.65 2.13
CA LEU A 251 7.37 12.60 2.75
C LEU A 251 5.89 12.93 2.60
N TYR A 252 5.48 14.16 2.92
CA TYR A 252 4.09 14.58 2.82
C TYR A 252 3.58 14.47 1.39
N THR A 253 4.34 14.90 0.38
CA THR A 253 3.92 14.76 -1.02
C THR A 253 3.80 13.30 -1.42
N ILE A 254 4.80 12.47 -1.14
CA ILE A 254 4.78 11.04 -1.52
C ILE A 254 3.61 10.30 -0.86
N VAL A 255 3.27 10.60 0.38
CA VAL A 255 2.19 9.92 1.12
C VAL A 255 0.83 10.56 0.83
N GLN A 256 0.68 11.86 1.09
CA GLN A 256 -0.62 12.53 1.01
C GLN A 256 -1.10 12.68 -0.43
N ASP A 257 -0.25 13.12 -1.36
CA ASP A 257 -0.71 13.34 -2.73
C ASP A 257 -1.00 12.01 -3.42
N LYS A 258 -0.28 10.95 -3.03
CA LYS A 258 -0.62 9.58 -3.42
C LYS A 258 -2.00 9.15 -2.93
N ILE A 259 -2.27 9.27 -1.63
CA ILE A 259 -3.59 8.96 -1.07
C ILE A 259 -4.68 9.78 -1.76
N LYS A 260 -4.46 11.09 -2.00
CA LYS A 260 -5.43 11.93 -2.72
C LYS A 260 -5.72 11.47 -4.15
N ILE A 261 -4.70 11.01 -4.88
CA ILE A 261 -4.88 10.46 -6.23
C ILE A 261 -5.77 9.22 -6.19
N GLU A 262 -5.51 8.30 -5.27
CA GLU A 262 -6.29 7.07 -5.12
C GLU A 262 -7.70 7.35 -4.57
N LEU A 263 -7.83 8.30 -3.65
CA LEU A 263 -9.11 8.76 -3.11
C LEU A 263 -9.97 9.39 -4.20
N LYS A 264 -9.38 10.18 -5.11
CA LYS A 264 -10.10 10.74 -6.26
C LYS A 264 -10.64 9.63 -7.17
N ARG A 265 -9.87 8.57 -7.41
CA ARG A 265 -10.33 7.40 -8.18
C ARG A 265 -11.49 6.71 -7.47
N PHE A 266 -11.37 6.45 -6.18
CA PHE A 266 -12.42 5.81 -5.39
C PHE A 266 -13.69 6.67 -5.31
N ASN A 267 -13.55 7.97 -5.06
CA ASN A 267 -14.65 8.94 -5.02
C ASN A 267 -15.43 8.99 -6.35
N SER A 268 -14.77 8.81 -7.50
CA SER A 268 -15.46 8.69 -8.78
C SER A 268 -16.37 7.45 -8.83
N VAL A 269 -15.94 6.33 -8.25
CA VAL A 269 -16.76 5.11 -8.18
C VAL A 269 -17.93 5.26 -7.21
N LEU A 270 -17.72 5.99 -6.10
CA LEU A 270 -18.80 6.31 -5.15
C LEU A 270 -19.85 7.22 -5.80
N GLU A 271 -19.41 8.23 -6.55
CA GLU A 271 -20.27 9.17 -7.26
C GLU A 271 -21.15 8.48 -8.32
N ASP A 272 -20.57 7.59 -9.14
CA ASP A 272 -21.30 6.73 -10.09
C ASP A 272 -22.43 5.92 -9.45
N ARG A 273 -22.36 5.72 -8.12
CA ARG A 273 -23.27 4.88 -7.33
C ARG A 273 -24.16 5.68 -6.39
N ASN A 274 -24.14 7.01 -6.46
CA ASN A 274 -24.86 7.90 -5.54
C ASN A 274 -24.51 7.62 -4.06
N LEU A 275 -23.24 7.28 -3.79
CA LEU A 275 -22.70 7.11 -2.44
C LEU A 275 -21.95 8.38 -2.02
N PRO A 276 -21.88 8.68 -0.71
CA PRO A 276 -21.18 9.86 -0.23
C PRO A 276 -19.67 9.74 -0.48
N LYS A 277 -19.06 10.85 -0.90
CA LYS A 277 -17.61 10.95 -1.12
C LYS A 277 -16.86 11.14 0.21
N PHE A 278 -15.57 10.82 0.18
CA PHE A 278 -14.60 11.18 1.20
C PHE A 278 -13.98 12.54 0.90
N ASP A 279 -13.55 13.25 1.94
CA ASP A 279 -12.94 14.57 1.83
C ASP A 279 -11.57 14.46 1.13
N ASN A 280 -11.32 15.31 0.13
CA ASN A 280 -10.01 15.35 -0.53
C ASN A 280 -8.92 16.02 0.33
N GLU A 281 -9.31 16.67 1.42
CA GLU A 281 -8.40 17.25 2.40
C GLU A 281 -8.02 16.20 3.44
N ILE A 282 -6.71 15.95 3.55
CA ILE A 282 -6.15 15.05 4.55
C ILE A 282 -5.75 15.89 5.76
N GLN A 283 -6.33 15.59 6.92
CA GLN A 283 -5.92 16.19 8.18
C GLN A 283 -4.54 15.66 8.55
N ARG A 284 -3.62 16.56 8.90
CA ARG A 284 -2.24 16.22 9.24
C ARG A 284 -1.85 16.80 10.58
N SER A 285 -1.19 15.98 11.39
CA SER A 285 -0.39 16.46 12.53
C SER A 285 1.02 15.87 12.47
N THR A 286 1.96 16.52 13.16
CA THR A 286 3.37 16.14 13.20
C THR A 286 3.83 16.11 14.64
N GLN A 287 4.54 15.05 15.01
CA GLN A 287 5.18 14.86 16.32
C GLN A 287 6.67 14.66 16.09
N PHE A 288 7.49 15.12 17.04
CA PHE A 288 8.94 14.92 16.97
C PHE A 288 9.39 13.83 17.92
N ASN A 289 10.25 12.94 17.43
CA ASN A 289 10.82 11.86 18.23
C ASN A 289 12.29 11.63 17.82
N GLU A 290 13.21 12.14 18.64
CA GLU A 290 14.66 12.03 18.41
C GLU A 290 15.21 10.61 18.55
N GLN A 291 14.42 9.66 19.05
CA GLN A 291 14.83 8.26 19.13
C GLN A 291 14.69 7.53 17.79
N LEU A 292 13.93 8.09 16.84
CA LEU A 292 13.79 7.49 15.52
C LEU A 292 15.08 7.69 14.70
N PRO A 293 15.46 6.70 13.87
CA PRO A 293 16.64 6.81 13.03
C PRO A 293 16.50 7.95 12.02
N PHE A 294 17.62 8.47 11.53
CA PHE A 294 17.65 9.50 10.50
C PHE A 294 18.17 8.93 9.17
N PRO A 295 17.50 9.19 8.03
CA PRO A 295 17.95 8.73 6.72
C PRO A 295 19.30 9.31 6.36
N ASN A 296 20.18 8.49 5.78
CA ASN A 296 21.42 8.99 5.20
C ASN A 296 21.17 9.79 3.91
N LYS A 297 22.22 10.45 3.42
CA LYS A 297 22.23 11.28 2.20
C LYS A 297 21.61 10.60 0.98
N GLU A 298 21.95 9.34 0.72
CA GLU A 298 21.45 8.62 -0.46
C GLU A 298 19.95 8.32 -0.34
N VAL A 299 19.45 8.03 0.85
CA VAL A 299 18.01 7.83 1.11
C VAL A 299 17.25 9.14 0.93
N LEU A 300 17.78 10.27 1.41
CA LEU A 300 17.18 11.60 1.20
C LEU A 300 17.09 11.97 -0.28
N LYS A 301 18.11 11.64 -1.08
CA LYS A 301 18.05 11.80 -2.56
C LYS A 301 16.92 10.97 -3.18
N LYS A 302 16.67 9.75 -2.69
CA LYS A 302 15.55 8.92 -3.16
C LYS A 302 14.19 9.53 -2.80
N PHE A 303 14.02 10.09 -1.61
CA PHE A 303 12.81 10.85 -1.24
C PHE A 303 12.55 12.00 -2.23
N LYS A 304 13.57 12.83 -2.49
CA LYS A 304 13.43 13.93 -3.46
C LYS A 304 13.03 13.42 -4.85
N LYS A 305 13.73 12.42 -5.37
CA LYS A 305 13.45 11.82 -6.69
C LYS A 305 12.05 11.20 -6.78
N GLU A 306 11.56 10.58 -5.71
CA GLU A 306 10.21 10.01 -5.67
C GLU A 306 9.14 11.11 -5.63
N CYS A 307 9.41 12.20 -4.89
CA CYS A 307 8.54 13.36 -4.81
C CYS A 307 8.33 14.02 -6.19
N GLU A 308 9.37 14.09 -7.01
CA GLU A 308 9.33 14.63 -8.39
C GLU A 308 8.32 13.90 -9.29
N LYS A 309 7.92 12.66 -8.98
CA LYS A 309 6.90 11.91 -9.75
C LYS A 309 5.48 12.44 -9.55
N PHE A 310 5.23 13.16 -8.46
CA PHE A 310 3.95 13.78 -8.16
C PHE A 310 3.85 15.21 -8.72
N GLU A 311 4.95 15.75 -9.25
CA GLU A 311 5.03 17.12 -9.74
C GLU A 311 4.43 17.31 -11.14
N GLY A 312 3.34 18.08 -11.19
CA GLY A 312 3.31 19.26 -12.06
C GLY A 312 4.05 20.44 -11.39
N PRO A 313 4.17 21.63 -12.05
CA PRO A 313 5.18 22.67 -11.79
C PRO A 313 5.21 23.39 -10.40
N THR A 314 4.60 22.86 -9.35
CA THR A 314 4.21 23.63 -8.15
C THR A 314 5.17 23.53 -6.95
N LEU A 315 6.16 22.63 -6.95
CA LEU A 315 7.09 22.49 -5.83
C LEU A 315 8.15 23.61 -5.79
N LYS A 316 8.50 24.20 -6.95
CA LYS A 316 9.32 25.43 -7.01
C LYS A 316 8.72 26.60 -6.22
N ASN A 317 7.39 26.66 -6.07
CA ASN A 317 6.71 27.75 -5.34
C ASN A 317 6.39 27.40 -3.88
N LYS A 318 6.29 26.12 -3.50
CA LYS A 318 5.99 25.70 -2.12
C LYS A 318 7.21 25.68 -1.21
N VAL A 319 8.40 25.38 -1.76
CA VAL A 319 9.66 25.45 -1.02
C VAL A 319 10.01 26.91 -0.63
N GLN A 320 9.43 27.91 -1.33
CA GLN A 320 9.64 29.33 -1.06
C GLN A 320 8.62 29.97 -0.10
N ASN A 321 7.66 29.22 0.46
CA ASN A 321 6.62 29.80 1.32
C ASN A 321 6.61 29.19 2.73
N PRO A 322 7.39 29.74 3.68
CA PRO A 322 7.58 29.23 5.04
C PRO A 322 6.47 29.71 5.99
N ALA A 323 5.20 29.59 5.59
CA ALA A 323 4.08 29.92 6.47
C ALA A 323 3.72 28.73 7.38
N TYR A 324 4.68 28.24 8.16
CA TYR A 324 4.47 27.49 9.40
C TYR A 324 5.72 27.68 10.27
N SER A 325 5.63 28.65 11.17
CA SER A 325 6.65 28.99 12.16
C SER A 325 6.55 28.03 13.34
N PRO A 326 7.61 27.30 13.70
CA PRO A 326 8.00 27.15 15.09
C PRO A 326 8.74 28.42 15.48
N SER A 327 8.18 29.12 16.47
CA SER A 327 8.79 30.27 17.12
C SER A 327 10.25 30.01 17.50
N ASP A 328 11.08 31.03 17.19
CA ASP A 328 12.39 31.33 17.76
C ASP A 328 13.63 30.60 17.20
N ASP A 329 13.98 30.88 15.94
CA ASP A 329 15.31 31.36 15.46
C ASP A 329 15.36 31.33 13.90
N PRO A 330 15.38 32.48 13.19
CA PRO A 330 15.35 32.51 11.72
C PRO A 330 16.70 32.23 11.04
N SER A 331 17.76 31.85 11.77
CA SER A 331 19.11 31.76 11.19
C SER A 331 19.39 30.50 10.33
N TYR A 332 18.43 29.59 10.13
CA TYR A 332 18.63 28.36 9.35
C TYR A 332 17.85 28.26 8.02
N LEU A 333 17.15 29.33 7.58
CA LEU A 333 16.12 29.25 6.53
C LEU A 333 16.45 29.86 5.17
N TYR A 334 17.72 30.01 4.80
CA TYR A 334 18.10 30.49 3.45
C TYR A 334 19.16 29.62 2.77
N SER A 335 18.76 28.45 2.25
CA SER A 335 19.25 27.87 0.98
C SER A 335 18.63 26.49 0.72
N LEU A 336 17.41 26.44 0.18
CA LEU A 336 16.86 25.21 -0.42
C LEU A 336 17.14 25.13 -1.93
N ASP A 337 18.33 25.59 -2.34
CA ASP A 337 19.02 25.02 -3.49
C ASP A 337 20.01 24.02 -2.91
N LEU A 338 19.68 22.73 -3.00
CA LEU A 338 20.58 21.63 -2.62
C LEU A 338 21.81 21.65 -3.54
N ASN A 339 22.74 22.57 -3.31
CA ASN A 339 24.09 22.49 -3.86
C ASN A 339 24.83 21.38 -3.11
N GLU A 340 25.77 20.72 -3.79
CA GLU A 340 26.55 19.59 -3.24
C GLU A 340 27.20 19.90 -1.88
N ASN A 341 27.39 21.18 -1.55
CA ASN A 341 27.96 21.68 -0.30
C ASN A 341 27.08 21.44 0.94
N ASP A 342 25.76 21.61 0.86
CA ASP A 342 24.84 21.41 2.00
C ASP A 342 24.71 19.93 2.37
N ILE A 343 25.00 19.06 1.42
CA ILE A 343 25.00 17.61 1.63
C ILE A 343 26.40 17.09 2.00
N ASN A 344 27.42 17.93 1.96
CA ASN A 344 28.79 17.61 2.40
C ASN A 344 29.06 18.14 3.81
N SER A 345 28.34 19.17 4.27
CA SER A 345 28.41 19.67 5.66
C SER A 345 27.86 18.68 6.70
N ILE A 346 26.96 17.77 6.31
CA ILE A 346 26.46 16.67 7.16
C ILE A 346 27.59 15.67 7.54
N ASN A 347 28.68 15.62 6.78
CA ASN A 347 29.82 14.74 7.06
C ASN A 347 30.87 15.36 8.01
N CYS A 348 30.70 16.60 8.48
CA CYS A 348 31.74 17.30 9.25
C CYS A 348 31.55 17.29 10.78
N GLU A 349 30.46 16.72 11.32
CA GLU A 349 30.22 16.69 12.78
C GLU A 349 30.29 15.30 13.43
N PHE A 350 30.77 14.28 12.72
CA PHE A 350 31.06 12.97 13.33
C PHE A 350 32.39 12.41 12.82
N GLY A 351 33.46 12.87 13.47
CA GLY A 351 34.70 12.12 13.64
C GLY A 351 34.74 11.51 15.03
#